data_AF-A0A840HB12-F1
#
_entry.id   AF-A0A840HB12-F1
#
_cell.length_a   1.000
_cell.length_b   1.000
_cell.length_c   1.000
_cell.angle_alpha   90.00
_cell.angle_beta   90.00
_cell.angle_gamma   90.00
#
_symmetry.space_group_name_H-M   'P 1'
#
loop_
_entity.id
_entity.type
_entity.pdbx_description
1 polymer ?
#
loop_
_entity_poly.entity_id
_entity_poly.type
_entity_poly.pdbx_seq_one_letter_code
_entity_poly.pdbx_strand_id
1 'polypeptide(L)'
;MKNHLTTEKLRTSMGTDIFTWHGFTEVHVDGAWRKATPTFNDTLCAKVGVAPLDFDGHTDALLHPFDGEGRAYMQYVNDRGTYHDVPAKFLMREMARDYANMQGEDLSGRDMEREAAER
;
A
#
# COMPACT_ATOMS: atom_id res chain seq x y z
N MET A 1 -6.70 4.76 1.28
CA MET A 1 -6.51 3.57 2.13
C MET A 1 -5.83 4.01 3.41
N LYS A 2 -6.31 3.57 4.57
CA LYS A 2 -5.66 3.84 5.86
C LYS A 2 -4.64 2.73 6.10
N ASN A 3 -3.38 3.10 6.32
CA ASN A 3 -2.28 2.16 6.45
C ASN A 3 -1.58 2.30 7.79
N HIS A 4 -1.58 1.25 8.60
CA HIS A 4 -0.86 1.24 9.87
C HIS A 4 0.59 0.71 9.75
N LEU A 5 1.00 0.22 8.57
CA LEU A 5 2.37 -0.26 8.30
C LEU A 5 3.40 0.84 8.07
N THR A 6 2.95 2.06 7.85
CA THR A 6 3.81 3.16 7.42
C THR A 6 4.83 3.51 8.48
N THR A 7 6.11 3.60 8.11
CA THR A 7 7.19 4.04 9.02
C THR A 7 6.90 5.44 9.56
N GLU A 8 7.39 5.77 10.75
CA GLU A 8 7.14 7.09 11.33
C GLU A 8 7.71 8.20 10.44
N LYS A 9 8.90 7.98 9.87
CA LYS A 9 9.52 8.89 8.89
C LYS A 9 8.61 9.13 7.68
N LEU A 10 8.00 8.08 7.12
CA LEU A 10 7.10 8.20 5.97
C LEU A 10 5.79 8.90 6.35
N ARG A 11 5.21 8.57 7.51
CA ARG A 11 3.99 9.21 8.01
C ARG A 11 4.20 10.72 8.26
N THR A 12 5.33 11.10 8.84
CA THR A 12 5.68 12.50 9.09
C THR A 12 5.85 13.27 7.79
N SER A 13 6.57 12.69 6.82
CA SER A 13 6.76 13.24 5.47
C SER A 13 5.43 13.40 4.72
N MET A 14 4.53 12.41 4.79
CA MET A 14 3.19 12.49 4.19
C MET A 14 2.27 13.49 4.90
N GLY A 15 2.46 13.73 6.20
CA GLY A 15 1.56 14.54 7.03
C GLY A 15 0.18 13.91 7.27
N THR A 16 -0.02 12.64 6.91
CA THR A 16 -1.29 11.90 7.02
C THR A 16 -1.03 10.40 7.14
N ASP A 17 -2.01 9.65 7.61
CA ASP A 17 -2.03 8.17 7.63
C ASP A 17 -2.88 7.57 6.47
N ILE A 18 -3.33 8.45 5.55
CA ILE A 18 -4.14 8.08 4.38
C ILE A 18 -3.27 8.03 3.13
N PHE A 19 -3.27 6.86 2.50
CA PHE A 19 -2.75 6.62 1.16
C PHE A 19 -3.86 6.87 0.14
N THR A 20 -3.94 8.09 -0.39
CA THR A 20 -5.08 8.56 -1.20
C THR A 20 -5.26 7.78 -2.50
N TRP A 21 -4.17 7.32 -3.11
CA TRP A 21 -4.11 6.59 -4.38
C TRP A 21 -3.39 5.24 -4.25
N HIS A 22 -3.75 4.45 -3.23
CA HIS A 22 -3.27 3.07 -3.12
C HIS A 22 -3.94 2.19 -4.19
N GLY A 23 -3.14 1.56 -5.04
CA GLY A 23 -3.61 0.73 -6.15
C GLY A 23 -3.54 -0.77 -5.87
N PHE A 24 -4.35 -1.53 -6.61
CA PHE A 24 -4.27 -2.97 -6.78
C PHE A 24 -4.33 -3.27 -8.28
N THR A 25 -3.92 -4.47 -8.67
CA THR A 25 -4.03 -4.97 -10.04
C THR A 25 -5.27 -5.83 -10.18
N GLU A 26 -6.04 -5.66 -11.27
CA GLU A 26 -7.06 -6.62 -11.66
C GLU A 26 -6.48 -7.59 -12.70
N VAL A 27 -6.57 -8.89 -12.41
CA VAL A 27 -6.07 -9.96 -13.27
C VAL A 27 -7.24 -10.82 -13.70
N HIS A 28 -7.32 -11.15 -14.99
CA HIS A 28 -8.36 -12.03 -15.52
C HIS A 28 -7.85 -13.46 -15.60
N VAL A 29 -8.37 -14.34 -14.74
CA VAL A 29 -7.98 -15.75 -14.61
C VAL A 29 -9.24 -16.60 -14.68
N ASP A 30 -9.23 -17.66 -15.49
CA ASP A 30 -10.33 -18.63 -15.62
C ASP A 30 -11.72 -18.01 -15.86
N GLY A 31 -11.78 -16.96 -16.67
CA GLY A 31 -13.04 -16.31 -17.05
C GLY A 31 -13.59 -15.35 -16.01
N ALA A 32 -12.81 -15.00 -14.98
CA ALA A 32 -13.22 -14.06 -13.96
C ALA A 32 -12.10 -13.07 -13.57
N TRP A 33 -12.50 -11.88 -13.12
CA TRP A 33 -11.58 -10.88 -12.60
C TRP A 33 -11.25 -11.15 -11.13
N ARG A 34 -9.97 -11.00 -10.78
CA ARG A 34 -9.43 -11.11 -9.43
C ARG A 34 -8.61 -9.88 -9.10
N LYS A 35 -8.77 -9.35 -7.90
CA LYS A 35 -7.99 -8.21 -7.40
C LYS A 35 -6.78 -8.71 -6.63
N ALA A 36 -5.59 -8.22 -6.97
CA ALA A 36 -4.34 -8.54 -6.31
C ALA A 36 -3.61 -7.25 -5.94
N THR A 37 -3.44 -6.99 -4.65
CA THR A 37 -2.58 -5.90 -4.17
C THR A 37 -1.12 -6.34 -4.22
N PRO A 38 -0.16 -5.42 -4.43
CA PRO A 38 1.25 -5.76 -4.25
C PRO A 38 1.54 -6.13 -2.80
N THR A 39 1.98 -7.37 -2.60
CA THR A 39 2.45 -7.87 -1.30
C THR A 39 3.89 -7.44 -1.06
N PHE A 40 4.22 -7.02 0.17
CA PHE A 40 5.60 -6.80 0.59
C PHE A 40 6.39 -8.11 0.55
N ASN A 41 7.73 -8.03 0.48
CA ASN A 41 8.56 -9.23 0.58
C ASN A 41 8.38 -9.90 1.96
N ASP A 42 8.69 -11.18 2.03
CA ASP A 42 8.59 -12.00 3.23
C ASP A 42 9.40 -11.43 4.41
N THR A 43 10.59 -10.90 4.14
CA THR A 43 11.48 -10.31 5.15
C THR A 43 10.89 -9.05 5.80
N LEU A 44 10.31 -8.13 5.03
CA LEU A 44 9.63 -6.95 5.55
C LEU A 44 8.37 -7.35 6.32
N CYS A 45 7.55 -8.25 5.75
CA CYS A 45 6.36 -8.81 6.40
C CYS A 45 6.69 -9.38 7.80
N ALA A 46 7.77 -10.15 7.92
CA ALA A 46 8.22 -10.68 9.20
C ALA A 46 8.63 -9.58 10.19
N LYS A 47 9.38 -8.56 9.74
CA LYS A 47 9.83 -7.44 10.60
C LYS A 47 8.67 -6.61 11.17
N VAL A 48 7.59 -6.48 10.42
CA VAL A 48 6.41 -5.69 10.80
C VAL A 48 5.26 -6.53 11.38
N GLY A 49 5.52 -7.83 11.61
CA GLY A 49 4.60 -8.72 12.33
C GLY A 49 3.37 -9.15 11.54
N VAL A 50 3.46 -9.27 10.21
CA VAL A 50 2.34 -9.77 9.38
C VAL A 50 2.74 -10.83 8.39
N ALA A 51 1.77 -11.67 8.06
CA ALA A 51 1.90 -12.63 6.99
C ALA A 51 1.91 -11.91 5.63
N PRO A 52 2.73 -12.37 4.68
CA PRO A 52 2.54 -12.05 3.27
C PRO A 52 1.11 -12.39 2.84
N LEU A 53 0.55 -11.55 1.98
CA LEU A 53 -0.72 -11.83 1.32
C LEU A 53 -0.45 -12.71 0.09
N ASP A 54 -0.91 -13.96 0.18
CA ASP A 54 -0.84 -14.90 -0.94
C ASP A 54 -1.92 -14.60 -1.98
N PHE A 55 -1.58 -14.87 -3.24
CA PHE A 55 -2.52 -14.83 -4.36
C PHE A 55 -2.60 -16.23 -4.98
N ASP A 56 -3.74 -16.89 -4.80
CA ASP A 56 -4.00 -18.25 -5.28
C ASP A 56 -4.47 -18.30 -6.75
N GLY A 57 -4.69 -17.13 -7.39
CA GLY A 57 -5.23 -17.00 -8.74
C GLY A 57 -6.76 -17.10 -8.84
N HIS A 58 -7.45 -17.44 -7.76
CA HIS A 58 -8.87 -17.79 -7.74
C HIS A 58 -9.70 -16.90 -6.81
N THR A 59 -9.08 -16.26 -5.82
CA THR A 59 -9.71 -15.35 -4.87
C THR A 59 -9.05 -13.97 -4.89
N ASP A 60 -9.79 -12.96 -4.42
CA ASP A 60 -9.24 -11.60 -4.30
C ASP A 60 -8.21 -11.54 -3.18
N ALA A 61 -6.98 -11.15 -3.52
CA ALA A 61 -5.89 -10.85 -2.60
C ALA A 61 -5.81 -9.34 -2.40
N LEU A 62 -6.76 -8.79 -1.63
CA LEU A 62 -6.84 -7.35 -1.38
C LEU A 62 -5.98 -6.92 -0.20
N LEU A 63 -6.35 -7.25 1.05
CA LEU A 63 -5.58 -6.90 2.24
C LEU A 63 -6.02 -7.79 3.40
N HIS A 64 -5.14 -8.03 4.37
CA HIS A 64 -5.54 -8.53 5.68
C HIS A 64 -6.16 -7.38 6.49
N PRO A 65 -7.45 -7.46 6.86
CA PRO A 65 -8.06 -6.43 7.71
C PRO A 65 -7.51 -6.43 9.14
N PHE A 66 -6.83 -7.51 9.56
CA PHE A 66 -6.29 -7.68 10.91
C PHE A 66 -4.83 -8.15 10.89
N ASP A 67 -4.04 -7.74 11.87
CA ASP A 67 -2.69 -8.30 12.12
C ASP A 67 -2.76 -9.67 12.83
N GLY A 68 -1.60 -10.28 13.09
CA GLY A 68 -1.51 -11.54 13.84
C GLY A 68 -2.04 -11.48 15.28
N GLU A 69 -2.30 -10.27 15.81
CA GLU A 69 -2.88 -10.01 17.14
C GLU A 69 -4.36 -9.58 17.06
N GLY A 70 -4.96 -9.58 15.87
CA GLY A 70 -6.37 -9.24 15.65
C GLY A 70 -6.69 -7.74 15.60
N ARG A 71 -5.69 -6.85 15.53
CA ARG A 71 -5.91 -5.39 15.44
C ARG A 71 -6.15 -4.97 13.99
N ALA A 72 -7.05 -4.01 13.79
CA ALA A 72 -7.36 -3.46 12.47
C ALA A 72 -6.11 -2.89 11.79
N TYR A 73 -5.72 -3.50 10.68
CA TYR A 73 -4.38 -3.33 10.11
C TYR A 73 -4.37 -2.39 8.92
N MET A 74 -5.27 -2.59 7.96
CA MET A 74 -5.43 -1.73 6.81
C MET A 74 -6.89 -1.66 6.35
N GLN A 75 -7.33 -0.49 5.88
CA GLN A 75 -8.71 -0.26 5.44
C GLN A 75 -8.78 0.51 4.12
N TYR A 76 -9.53 0.00 3.15
CA TYR A 76 -9.96 0.79 2.01
C TYR A 76 -11.09 1.74 2.43
N VAL A 77 -10.80 3.04 2.37
CA VAL A 77 -11.74 4.11 2.79
C VAL A 77 -12.49 4.73 1.61
N ASN A 78 -12.00 4.52 0.38
CA ASN A 78 -12.62 5.01 -0.84
C ASN A 78 -12.13 4.17 -2.04
N ASP A 79 -13.07 3.55 -2.78
CA ASP A 79 -12.81 2.83 -4.03
C ASP A 79 -13.01 3.79 -5.21
N ARG A 80 -12.01 3.84 -6.10
CA ARG A 80 -11.98 4.75 -7.27
C ARG A 80 -12.07 4.01 -8.60
N GLY A 81 -12.42 2.72 -8.55
CA GLY A 81 -12.60 1.86 -9.71
C GLY A 81 -11.29 1.47 -10.39
N THR A 82 -11.46 0.81 -11.53
CA THR A 82 -10.36 0.28 -12.36
C THR A 82 -10.12 1.17 -13.57
N TYR A 83 -8.85 1.30 -13.93
CA TYR A 83 -8.38 2.00 -15.13
C TYR A 83 -7.69 0.97 -16.04
N HIS A 84 -7.81 1.16 -17.36
CA HIS A 84 -7.19 0.27 -18.34
C HIS A 84 -5.66 0.29 -18.29
N ASP A 85 -5.08 1.40 -17.82
CA ASP A 85 -3.65 1.61 -17.60
C ASP A 85 -3.47 2.57 -16.42
N VAL A 86 -2.25 2.63 -15.87
CA VAL A 86 -1.89 3.52 -14.77
C VAL A 86 -2.04 4.98 -15.23
N PRO A 87 -2.95 5.77 -14.65
CA PRO A 87 -3.17 7.17 -15.04
C PRO A 87 -2.06 8.07 -14.48
N ALA A 88 -0.81 7.83 -14.87
CA ALA A 88 0.40 8.34 -14.23
C ALA A 88 0.41 9.87 -14.09
N LYS A 89 0.10 10.61 -15.17
CA LYS A 89 0.06 12.09 -15.14
C LYS A 89 -0.94 12.63 -14.12
N PHE A 90 -2.10 11.98 -14.03
CA PHE A 90 -3.13 12.36 -13.07
C PHE A 90 -2.68 12.03 -11.65
N LEU A 91 -2.13 10.82 -11.42
CA LEU A 91 -1.63 10.41 -10.10
C LEU A 91 -0.50 11.32 -9.61
N MET A 92 0.46 11.70 -10.48
CA MET A 92 1.53 12.63 -10.12
C MET A 92 0.99 13.98 -9.64
N ARG A 93 -0.04 14.51 -10.31
CA ARG A 93 -0.69 15.76 -9.91
C ARG A 93 -1.40 15.63 -8.57
N GLU A 94 -2.17 14.57 -8.38
CA GLU A 94 -2.90 14.36 -7.13
C GLU A 94 -1.95 14.08 -5.96
N MET A 95 -0.89 13.28 -6.16
CA MET A 95 0.14 13.03 -5.14
C MET A 95 0.83 14.33 -4.71
N ALA A 96 1.14 15.23 -5.65
CA ALA A 96 1.73 16.52 -5.31
C ALA A 96 0.78 17.43 -4.51
N ARG A 97 -0.52 17.30 -4.75
CA ARG A 97 -1.55 18.03 -4.02
C ARG A 97 -1.81 17.44 -2.63
N ASP A 98 -1.92 16.12 -2.53
CA ASP A 98 -2.29 15.40 -1.31
C ASP A 98 -1.12 15.31 -0.33
N TYR A 99 0.12 15.23 -0.83
CA TYR A 99 1.35 15.09 -0.04
C TYR A 99 2.29 16.27 -0.25
N ALA A 100 1.78 17.49 -0.06
CA ALA A 100 2.55 18.72 -0.28
C ALA A 100 3.87 18.76 0.52
N ASN A 101 3.90 18.17 1.72
CA ASN A 101 5.08 18.11 2.58
C ASN A 101 6.22 17.24 2.01
N MET A 102 5.90 16.29 1.11
CA MET A 102 6.89 15.43 0.45
C MET A 102 7.53 16.09 -0.77
N GLN A 103 7.00 17.23 -1.23
CA GLN A 103 7.46 17.87 -2.45
C GLN A 103 8.90 18.39 -2.28
N GLY A 104 9.81 17.89 -3.11
CA GLY A 104 11.21 18.28 -3.10
C GLY A 104 12.07 17.55 -2.05
N GLU A 105 11.51 16.58 -1.31
CA GLU A 105 12.32 15.70 -0.46
C GLU A 105 13.17 14.74 -1.31
N ASP A 106 14.44 14.55 -0.91
CA ASP A 106 15.26 13.47 -1.45
C ASP A 106 14.85 12.14 -0.81
N LEU A 107 14.13 11.32 -1.58
CA LEU A 107 13.66 10.02 -1.15
C LEU A 107 14.64 8.88 -1.48
N SER A 108 15.78 9.16 -2.12
CA SER A 108 16.70 8.12 -2.62
C SER A 108 17.32 7.27 -1.50
N GLY A 109 17.44 7.82 -0.29
CA GLY A 109 17.94 7.10 0.89
C GLY A 109 16.87 6.35 1.71
N ARG A 110 15.60 6.42 1.31
CA ARG A 110 14.47 5.85 2.04
C ARG A 110 14.35 4.36 1.77
N ASP A 111 14.24 3.59 2.83
CA ASP A 111 14.14 2.13 2.78
C ASP A 111 13.23 1.66 3.91
N MET A 112 12.02 1.22 3.56
CA MET A 112 11.02 0.79 4.52
C MET A 112 11.50 -0.42 5.34
N GLU A 113 12.26 -1.33 4.72
CA GLU A 113 12.73 -2.55 5.36
C GLU A 113 13.85 -2.29 6.37
N ARG A 114 14.73 -1.31 6.09
CA ARG A 114 15.71 -0.82 7.07
C ARG A 114 15.03 -0.03 8.20
N GLU A 115 14.12 0.88 7.84
CA GLU A 115 13.39 1.73 8.80
C GLU A 115 12.47 0.90 9.73
N ALA A 116 11.94 -0.23 9.28
CA ALA A 116 11.12 -1.13 10.09
C ALA A 116 11.92 -1.83 11.21
N ALA A 117 13.22 -2.04 11.03
CA ALA A 117 14.09 -2.65 12.04
C ALA A 117 14.57 -1.66 13.13
N GLU A 118 14.35 -0.36 12.92
CA GLU A 118 14.71 0.72 13.86
C GLU A 118 13.60 1.03 14.88
N ARG A 119 12.46 0.31 14.81
CA ARG A 119 11.29 0.46 15.71
C ARG A 119 11.45 -0.33 17.00
#